data_AF-A0AAW6AWT7-F1
#
_entry.id   AF-A0AAW6AWT7-F1
#
_cell.length_a   1.000
_cell.length_b   1.000
_cell.length_c   1.000
_cell.angle_alpha   90.00
_cell.angle_beta   90.00
_cell.angle_gamma   90.00
#
_symmetry.space_group_name_H-M   'P 1'
#
loop_
_entity.id
_entity.type
_entity.pdbx_description
1 polymer ?
#
loop_
_entity_poly.entity_id
_entity_poly.type
_entity_poly.pdbx_seq_one_letter_code
_entity_poly.pdbx_strand_id
1 'polypeptide(L)'
;MIKFKDKKTDQIKFPKRVFQKADKNLYYVQFPNNDKIYSFNKKNVEFLSGEEEIEYLEKKDRRINQEVNSDIREIRDGDILVYAIERECYKCHKMTEVMTYIVYADTYENLLYPWDLKRLNEEKTVGLATLHMAYKPVEFYPIGVLGANERLDQKLMRAFPDRIEKRWSKTQGRNYAMNLCTHCGSQQGEIPIYQEINEKIKNQEPLKIIKNIRAKSIKG
;
A
#
# COMPACT_ATOMS: atom_id res chain seq x y z
N MET A 1 5.27 20.12 -26.19
CA MET A 1 4.46 21.04 -25.37
C MET A 1 3.01 20.60 -25.45
N ILE A 2 2.45 20.23 -24.31
CA ILE A 2 1.10 19.66 -24.22
C ILE A 2 0.04 20.72 -24.52
N LYS A 3 -0.94 20.36 -25.35
CA LYS A 3 -2.08 21.22 -25.72
C LYS A 3 -3.34 20.37 -25.83
N PHE A 4 -4.43 20.81 -25.22
CA PHE A 4 -5.72 20.13 -25.36
C PHE A 4 -6.90 21.10 -25.39
N LYS A 5 -8.00 20.66 -26.02
CA LYS A 5 -9.30 21.33 -26.03
C LYS A 5 -10.19 20.72 -24.95
N ASP A 6 -10.76 21.58 -24.10
CA ASP A 6 -11.81 21.23 -23.16
C ASP A 6 -13.16 21.32 -23.87
N LYS A 7 -13.75 20.16 -24.20
CA LYS A 7 -15.01 20.06 -24.95
C LYS A 7 -16.22 20.62 -24.18
N LYS A 8 -16.13 20.82 -22.87
CA LYS A 8 -17.23 21.45 -22.09
C LYS A 8 -17.28 22.96 -22.28
N THR A 9 -16.11 23.58 -22.38
CA THR A 9 -15.98 25.04 -22.43
C THR A 9 -15.59 25.54 -23.81
N ASP A 10 -15.29 24.63 -24.74
CA ASP A 10 -14.71 24.87 -26.06
C ASP A 10 -13.33 25.58 -26.02
N GLN A 11 -12.70 25.64 -24.85
CA GLN A 11 -11.44 26.36 -24.65
C GLN A 11 -10.21 25.49 -24.91
N ILE A 12 -9.19 26.10 -25.51
CA ILE A 12 -7.85 25.50 -25.65
C ILE A 12 -7.02 25.81 -24.40
N LYS A 13 -6.38 24.78 -23.85
CA LYS A 13 -5.60 24.83 -22.61
C LYS A 13 -4.15 24.38 -22.86
N PHE A 14 -3.21 25.05 -22.17
CA PHE A 14 -1.76 24.84 -22.32
C PHE A 14 -1.15 24.45 -20.96
N PRO A 15 -1.25 23.17 -20.58
CA PRO A 15 -0.73 22.72 -19.30
C PRO A 15 0.80 22.59 -19.30
N LYS A 16 1.38 22.75 -18.10
CA LYS A 16 2.79 22.44 -17.82
C LYS A 16 2.99 20.92 -17.77
N ARG A 17 2.06 20.20 -17.12
CA ARG A 17 2.09 18.74 -16.96
C ARG A 17 0.70 18.17 -17.01
N VAL A 18 0.58 16.95 -17.55
CA VAL A 18 -0.63 16.14 -17.52
C VAL A 18 -0.24 14.73 -17.06
N PHE A 19 -0.97 14.20 -16.08
CA PHE A 19 -0.75 12.85 -15.60
C PHE A 19 -2.07 12.09 -15.41
N GLN A 20 -1.98 10.76 -15.51
CA GLN A 20 -3.08 9.84 -15.32
C GLN A 20 -2.81 8.98 -14.09
N LYS A 21 -3.78 8.88 -13.18
CA LYS A 21 -3.82 7.88 -12.09
C LYS A 21 -4.50 6.60 -12.60
N ALA A 22 -4.52 5.55 -11.79
CA ALA A 22 -5.16 4.27 -12.12
C ALA A 22 -6.66 4.39 -12.47
N ASP A 23 -7.32 5.44 -12.02
CA ASP A 23 -8.70 5.75 -12.41
C ASP A 23 -8.74 6.22 -13.89
N LYS A 24 -9.20 5.31 -14.76
CA LYS A 24 -9.09 5.43 -16.22
C LYS A 24 -9.86 6.60 -16.83
N ASN A 25 -10.65 7.36 -16.06
CA ASN A 25 -11.60 8.35 -16.56
C ASN A 25 -11.17 9.81 -16.42
N LEU A 26 -10.07 10.10 -15.73
CA LEU A 26 -9.62 11.47 -15.47
C LEU A 26 -8.20 11.74 -16.00
N TYR A 27 -7.99 12.96 -16.48
CA TYR A 27 -6.70 13.60 -16.61
C TYR A 27 -6.50 14.56 -15.44
N TYR A 28 -5.32 14.54 -14.84
CA TYR A 28 -4.89 15.51 -13.84
C TYR A 28 -3.90 16.48 -14.48
N VAL A 29 -4.15 17.77 -14.33
CA VAL A 29 -3.53 18.82 -15.13
C VAL A 29 -2.98 19.91 -14.22
N GLN A 30 -1.70 20.25 -14.41
CA GLN A 30 -1.04 21.38 -13.73
C GLN A 30 -0.71 22.46 -14.77
N PHE A 31 -1.05 23.72 -14.49
CA PHE A 31 -0.80 24.85 -15.39
C PHE A 31 0.49 25.60 -15.02
N PRO A 32 1.15 26.31 -15.96
CA PRO A 32 2.45 26.95 -15.70
C PRO A 32 2.45 27.97 -14.55
N ASN A 33 1.32 28.66 -14.33
CA ASN A 33 1.23 29.78 -13.40
C ASN A 33 0.65 29.39 -12.02
N ASN A 34 0.49 28.09 -11.74
CA ASN A 34 -0.08 27.63 -10.48
C ASN A 34 0.30 26.17 -10.17
N ASP A 35 0.60 25.88 -8.91
CA ASP A 35 0.85 24.52 -8.42
C ASP A 35 -0.43 23.71 -8.15
N LYS A 36 -1.61 24.32 -8.27
CA LYS A 36 -2.88 23.59 -8.19
C LYS A 36 -3.02 22.59 -9.34
N ILE A 37 -3.49 21.40 -8.98
CA ILE A 37 -3.82 20.32 -9.91
C ILE A 37 -5.33 20.33 -10.14
N TYR A 38 -5.74 20.30 -11.41
CA TYR A 38 -7.12 20.28 -11.85
C TYR A 38 -7.45 18.92 -12.45
N SER A 39 -8.65 18.40 -12.22
CA SER A 39 -9.11 17.16 -12.83
C SER A 39 -10.06 17.44 -14.00
N PHE A 40 -9.86 16.70 -15.10
CA PHE A 40 -10.69 16.77 -16.29
C PHE A 40 -11.13 15.36 -16.68
N ASN A 41 -12.41 15.17 -16.96
CA ASN A 41 -12.87 13.88 -17.46
C ASN A 41 -12.38 13.67 -18.91
N LYS A 42 -11.80 12.50 -19.20
CA LYS A 42 -11.21 12.19 -20.51
C LYS A 42 -12.17 12.41 -21.66
N LYS A 43 -13.47 12.13 -21.48
CA LYS A 43 -14.48 12.33 -22.52
C LYS A 43 -14.59 13.80 -22.97
N ASN A 44 -14.20 14.73 -22.11
CA ASN A 44 -14.23 16.17 -22.36
C ASN A 44 -12.86 16.72 -22.76
N VAL A 45 -11.84 15.89 -22.95
CA VAL A 45 -10.48 16.34 -23.29
C VAL A 45 -10.12 15.79 -24.65
N GLU A 46 -9.67 16.67 -25.53
CA GLU A 46 -9.13 16.33 -26.85
C GLU A 46 -7.73 16.90 -26.98
N PHE A 47 -6.71 16.04 -27.01
CA PHE A 47 -5.34 16.49 -27.20
C PHE A 47 -5.14 16.96 -28.64
N LEU A 48 -4.55 18.13 -28.77
CA LEU A 48 -4.14 18.72 -30.04
C LEU A 48 -2.64 18.49 -30.29
N SER A 49 -1.85 18.29 -29.23
CA SER A 49 -0.43 17.91 -29.27
C SER A 49 0.08 17.47 -27.90
N GLY A 50 1.17 16.68 -27.86
CA GLY A 50 1.85 16.30 -26.60
C GLY A 50 1.09 15.26 -25.78
N GLU A 51 0.26 14.42 -26.41
CA GLU A 51 -0.43 13.32 -25.74
C GLU A 51 0.58 12.23 -25.29
N GLU A 52 1.64 12.06 -26.07
CA GLU A 52 2.78 11.19 -25.78
C GLU A 52 3.58 11.61 -24.54
N GLU A 53 3.50 12.90 -24.16
CA GLU A 53 4.16 13.46 -22.97
C GLU A 53 3.35 13.22 -21.68
N ILE A 54 2.17 12.57 -21.76
CA ILE A 54 1.35 12.30 -20.58
C ILE A 54 2.03 11.29 -19.66
N GLU A 55 2.25 11.69 -18.41
CA GLU A 55 2.79 10.81 -17.38
C GLU A 55 1.71 9.81 -16.93
N TYR A 56 1.86 8.55 -17.35
CA TYR A 56 1.07 7.46 -16.79
C TYR A 56 1.71 7.04 -15.47
N LEU A 57 1.10 7.43 -14.34
CA LEU A 57 1.62 7.07 -13.02
C LEU A 57 1.72 5.55 -12.90
N GLU A 58 0.79 4.77 -13.46
CA GLU A 58 0.90 3.29 -13.50
C GLU A 58 2.22 2.78 -14.13
N LYS A 59 2.74 3.39 -15.21
CA LYS A 59 4.00 2.96 -15.82
C LYS A 59 5.20 3.32 -14.94
N LYS A 60 5.15 4.47 -14.28
CA LYS A 60 6.18 4.91 -13.34
C LYS A 60 6.16 4.06 -12.06
N ASP A 61 4.98 3.82 -11.50
CA ASP A 61 4.79 3.01 -10.30
C ASP A 61 5.17 1.55 -10.54
N ARG A 62 4.89 0.99 -11.73
CA ARG A 62 5.39 -0.33 -12.12
C ARG A 62 6.91 -0.39 -12.19
N ARG A 63 7.57 0.64 -12.72
CA ARG A 63 9.05 0.72 -12.74
C ARG A 63 9.62 0.83 -11.32
N ILE A 64 9.04 1.71 -10.50
CA ILE A 64 9.41 1.84 -9.08
C ILE A 64 9.24 0.50 -8.36
N ASN A 65 8.14 -0.22 -8.60
CA ASN A 65 7.95 -1.55 -8.02
C ASN A 65 9.03 -2.54 -8.48
N GLN A 66 9.35 -2.55 -9.77
CA GLN A 66 10.40 -3.40 -10.34
C GLN A 66 11.78 -3.06 -9.77
N GLU A 67 12.07 -1.79 -9.50
CA GLU A 67 13.32 -1.36 -8.87
C GLU A 67 13.37 -1.81 -7.40
N VAL A 68 12.31 -1.51 -6.62
CA VAL A 68 12.21 -1.84 -5.19
C VAL A 68 12.19 -3.35 -4.93
N ASN A 69 11.55 -4.11 -5.82
CA ASN A 69 11.33 -5.56 -5.67
C ASN A 69 12.02 -6.36 -6.77
N SER A 70 13.15 -5.87 -7.30
CA SER A 70 13.94 -6.47 -8.39
C SER A 70 14.37 -7.91 -8.11
N ASP A 71 14.54 -8.28 -6.83
CA ASP A 71 14.94 -9.63 -6.41
C ASP A 71 13.80 -10.66 -6.48
N ILE A 72 12.54 -10.23 -6.65
CA ILE A 72 11.38 -11.11 -6.70
C ILE A 72 11.13 -11.57 -8.14
N ARG A 73 11.56 -12.80 -8.44
CA ARG A 73 11.49 -13.37 -9.80
C ARG A 73 10.10 -13.85 -10.22
N GLU A 74 9.35 -14.49 -9.32
CA GLU A 74 8.03 -15.07 -9.60
C GLU A 74 7.20 -15.11 -8.31
N ILE A 75 5.92 -14.74 -8.41
CA ILE A 75 4.92 -14.84 -7.35
C ILE A 75 3.88 -15.86 -7.82
N ARG A 76 3.69 -16.93 -7.06
CA ARG A 76 2.73 -17.99 -7.39
C ARG A 76 1.45 -17.82 -6.59
N ASP A 77 0.38 -18.41 -7.10
CA ASP A 77 -0.86 -18.47 -6.34
C ASP A 77 -0.66 -19.21 -5.00
N GLY A 78 -1.22 -18.64 -3.94
CA GLY A 78 -1.07 -19.09 -2.55
C GLY A 78 0.28 -18.79 -1.87
N ASP A 79 1.23 -18.16 -2.58
CA ASP A 79 2.44 -17.61 -1.96
C ASP A 79 2.08 -16.47 -0.99
N ILE A 80 2.92 -16.25 0.02
CA ILE A 80 2.80 -15.09 0.90
C ILE A 80 4.01 -14.21 0.73
N LEU A 81 3.75 -12.93 0.46
CA LEU A 81 4.78 -11.92 0.37
C LEU A 81 4.98 -11.26 1.73
N VAL A 82 6.23 -11.19 2.14
CA VAL A 82 6.63 -10.61 3.41
C VAL A 82 7.30 -9.28 3.11
N TYR A 83 6.74 -8.23 3.69
CA TYR A 83 7.23 -6.87 3.65
C TYR A 83 8.00 -6.57 4.94
N ALA A 84 9.00 -5.70 4.83
CA ALA A 84 9.72 -5.14 5.97
C ALA A 84 9.46 -3.65 6.08
N ILE A 85 9.30 -3.18 7.31
CA ILE A 85 9.16 -1.76 7.64
C ILE A 85 10.13 -1.47 8.78
N GLU A 86 10.93 -0.42 8.64
CA GLU A 86 11.69 0.10 9.77
C GLU A 86 10.83 1.07 10.57
N ARG A 87 10.83 0.89 11.89
CA ARG A 87 10.12 1.77 12.82
C ARG A 87 10.89 1.93 14.12
N GLU A 88 10.57 2.99 14.84
CA GLU A 88 11.11 3.18 16.18
C GLU A 88 10.39 2.25 17.19
N CYS A 89 11.17 1.53 17.99
CA CYS A 89 10.62 0.74 19.07
C CYS A 89 10.10 1.64 20.20
N TYR A 90 8.81 1.51 20.55
CA TYR A 90 8.18 2.31 21.62
C TYR A 90 8.85 2.22 23.00
N LYS A 91 9.64 1.16 23.26
CA LYS A 91 10.26 0.90 24.57
C LYS A 91 11.71 1.37 24.63
N CYS A 92 12.52 1.05 23.63
CA CYS A 92 13.95 1.35 23.65
C CYS A 92 14.37 2.46 22.67
N HIS A 93 13.44 2.99 21.89
CA HIS A 93 13.64 4.07 20.93
C HIS A 93 14.68 3.80 19.83
N LYS A 94 15.16 2.55 19.72
CA LYS A 94 16.02 2.11 18.62
C LYS A 94 15.16 1.70 17.43
N MET A 95 15.66 2.00 16.23
CA MET A 95 15.05 1.51 14.99
C MET A 95 15.06 -0.01 14.97
N THR A 96 13.92 -0.61 14.67
CA THR A 96 13.74 -2.04 14.54
C THR A 96 12.95 -2.32 13.29
N GLU A 97 13.37 -3.35 12.56
CA GLU A 97 12.62 -3.83 11.41
C GLU A 97 11.48 -4.74 11.88
N VAL A 98 10.27 -4.48 11.40
CA VAL A 98 9.08 -5.31 11.59
C VAL A 98 8.69 -5.95 10.27
N MET A 99 8.38 -7.24 10.32
CA MET A 99 7.95 -8.01 9.16
C MET A 99 6.43 -8.20 9.18
N THR A 100 5.79 -8.08 8.03
CA THR A 100 4.36 -8.35 7.89
C THR A 100 4.03 -8.90 6.50
N TYR A 101 2.91 -9.62 6.38
CA TYR A 101 2.23 -9.73 5.08
C TYR A 101 1.29 -8.53 4.92
N ILE A 102 0.85 -8.29 3.69
CA ILE A 102 -0.22 -7.34 3.38
C ILE A 102 -1.16 -8.05 2.41
N VAL A 103 -2.39 -8.26 2.83
CA VAL A 103 -3.41 -8.97 2.04
C VAL A 103 -4.73 -8.22 2.06
N TYR A 104 -5.61 -8.46 1.09
CA TYR A 104 -7.01 -8.06 1.21
C TYR A 104 -7.69 -8.83 2.35
N ALA A 105 -8.45 -8.15 3.19
CA ALA A 105 -9.02 -8.75 4.41
C ALA A 105 -10.07 -9.84 4.14
N ASP A 106 -10.72 -9.80 2.97
CA ASP A 106 -11.81 -10.70 2.56
C ASP A 106 -11.31 -11.98 1.88
N THR A 107 -10.30 -11.85 1.02
CA THR A 107 -9.82 -12.87 0.10
C THR A 107 -8.46 -13.43 0.50
N TYR A 108 -7.71 -12.70 1.33
CA TYR A 108 -6.32 -13.00 1.71
C TYR A 108 -5.33 -13.06 0.53
N GLU A 109 -5.71 -12.51 -0.63
CA GLU A 109 -4.82 -12.29 -1.77
C GLU A 109 -3.76 -11.25 -1.40
N ASN A 110 -2.51 -11.44 -1.87
CA ASN A 110 -1.44 -10.47 -1.64
C ASN A 110 -1.80 -9.10 -2.23
N LEU A 111 -1.65 -8.05 -1.42
CA LEU A 111 -1.80 -6.68 -1.88
C LEU A 111 -0.46 -6.18 -2.43
N LEU A 112 -0.40 -5.88 -3.73
CA LEU A 112 0.83 -5.45 -4.42
C LEU A 112 0.83 -3.95 -4.68
N TYR A 113 2.03 -3.38 -4.77
CA TYR A 113 2.22 -2.03 -5.29
C TYR A 113 2.26 -2.06 -6.85
N PRO A 114 1.64 -1.10 -7.57
CA PRO A 114 0.83 0.03 -7.07
C PRO A 114 -0.45 -0.42 -6.38
N TRP A 115 -0.74 0.19 -5.22
CA TRP A 115 -1.87 -0.21 -4.38
C TRP A 115 -3.20 0.05 -5.09
N ASP A 116 -4.11 -0.94 -5.11
CA ASP A 116 -5.44 -0.80 -5.69
C ASP A 116 -6.38 -0.01 -4.76
N LEU A 117 -6.17 1.31 -4.72
CA LEU A 117 -6.99 2.22 -3.92
C LEU A 117 -8.46 2.17 -4.31
N LYS A 118 -8.79 1.83 -5.56
CA LYS A 118 -10.18 1.77 -6.00
C LYS A 118 -10.89 0.63 -5.25
N ARG A 119 -10.35 -0.59 -5.35
CA ARG A 119 -10.88 -1.75 -4.62
C ARG A 119 -10.91 -1.49 -3.12
N LEU A 120 -9.81 -1.00 -2.55
CA LEU A 120 -9.71 -0.72 -1.11
C LEU A 120 -10.69 0.35 -0.61
N ASN A 121 -11.14 1.28 -1.46
CA ASN A 121 -12.18 2.26 -1.09
C ASN A 121 -13.59 1.71 -1.27
N GLU A 122 -13.82 0.92 -2.33
CA GLU A 122 -15.13 0.30 -2.62
C GLU A 122 -15.50 -0.77 -1.58
N GLU A 123 -14.52 -1.45 -1.00
CA GLU A 123 -14.72 -2.52 -0.01
C GLU A 123 -14.74 -2.02 1.45
N LYS A 124 -14.70 -0.70 1.69
CA LYS A 124 -14.78 -0.17 3.07
C LYS A 124 -16.11 -0.49 3.70
N THR A 125 -16.07 -1.18 4.84
CA THR A 125 -17.26 -1.41 5.66
C THR A 125 -17.64 -0.16 6.44
N VAL A 126 -18.91 -0.09 6.87
CA VAL A 126 -19.38 0.97 7.78
C VAL A 126 -18.55 1.04 9.06
N GLY A 127 -18.06 -0.11 9.55
CA GLY A 127 -17.17 -0.19 10.71
C GLY A 127 -15.81 0.49 10.46
N LEU A 128 -15.18 0.24 9.31
CA LEU A 128 -13.93 0.90 8.93
C LEU A 128 -14.11 2.40 8.71
N ALA A 129 -15.22 2.81 8.10
CA ALA A 129 -15.58 4.22 7.98
C ALA A 129 -15.71 4.91 9.35
N THR A 130 -16.33 4.23 10.32
CA THR A 130 -16.46 4.72 11.69
C THR A 130 -15.10 4.85 12.40
N LEU A 131 -14.22 3.86 12.23
CA LEU A 131 -12.86 3.91 12.77
C LEU A 131 -12.05 5.06 12.15
N HIS A 132 -12.12 5.26 10.84
CA HIS A 132 -11.49 6.39 10.18
C HIS A 132 -12.01 7.74 10.70
N MET A 133 -13.32 7.88 10.92
CA MET A 133 -13.90 9.10 11.50
C MET A 133 -13.40 9.37 12.93
N ALA A 134 -13.19 8.31 13.73
CA ALA A 134 -12.66 8.42 15.09
C ALA A 134 -11.15 8.72 15.12
N TYR A 135 -10.40 8.17 14.17
CA TYR A 135 -8.95 8.31 14.05
C TYR A 135 -8.56 9.07 12.77
N LYS A 136 -9.04 10.31 12.66
CA LYS A 136 -8.91 11.17 11.47
C LYS A 136 -7.52 11.21 10.77
N PRO A 137 -6.38 11.11 11.46
CA PRO A 137 -5.08 11.13 10.78
C PRO A 137 -4.85 9.91 9.88
N VAL A 138 -5.43 8.75 10.23
CA VAL A 138 -5.13 7.45 9.62
C VAL A 138 -6.31 7.01 8.76
N GLU A 139 -6.04 6.66 7.51
CA GLU A 139 -7.02 6.01 6.63
C GLU A 139 -7.18 4.54 7.04
N PHE A 140 -8.39 3.98 7.02
CA PHE A 140 -8.59 2.57 7.38
C PHE A 140 -9.11 1.79 6.16
N TYR A 141 -8.19 1.10 5.48
CA TYR A 141 -8.46 0.21 4.35
C TYR A 141 -8.68 -1.24 4.80
N PRO A 142 -9.51 -2.04 4.10
CA PRO A 142 -9.82 -3.42 4.47
C PRO A 142 -8.65 -4.39 4.16
N ILE A 143 -7.58 -4.30 4.95
CA ILE A 143 -6.36 -5.12 4.78
C ILE A 143 -6.11 -6.04 5.98
N GLY A 144 -5.41 -7.14 5.74
CA GLY A 144 -4.82 -7.99 6.76
C GLY A 144 -3.31 -7.80 6.85
N VAL A 145 -2.80 -7.70 8.08
CA VAL A 145 -1.35 -7.67 8.41
C VAL A 145 -1.04 -8.71 9.48
N LEU A 146 0.22 -8.90 9.85
CA LEU A 146 0.62 -9.84 10.92
C LEU A 146 -0.23 -9.63 12.17
N GLY A 147 -0.85 -10.72 12.65
CA GLY A 147 -1.78 -10.73 13.76
C GLY A 147 -3.25 -10.87 13.33
N ALA A 148 -3.58 -10.57 12.07
CA ALA A 148 -4.95 -10.58 11.57
C ALA A 148 -5.45 -12.00 11.24
N ASN A 149 -4.56 -12.91 10.82
CA ASN A 149 -4.92 -14.26 10.38
C ASN A 149 -3.93 -15.32 10.91
N GLU A 150 -4.41 -16.21 11.79
CA GLU A 150 -3.56 -17.20 12.46
C GLU A 150 -2.84 -18.15 11.48
N ARG A 151 -3.47 -18.50 10.35
CA ARG A 151 -2.85 -19.39 9.34
C ARG A 151 -1.69 -18.71 8.62
N LEU A 152 -1.82 -17.44 8.29
CA LEU A 152 -0.75 -16.65 7.66
C LEU A 152 0.33 -16.34 8.70
N ASP A 153 -0.05 -15.99 9.92
CA ASP A 153 0.85 -15.73 11.05
C ASP A 153 1.77 -16.94 11.34
N GLN A 154 1.23 -18.16 11.33
CA GLN A 154 2.01 -19.38 11.50
C GLN A 154 3.10 -19.54 10.43
N LYS A 155 2.81 -19.18 9.17
CA LYS A 155 3.79 -19.23 8.09
C LYS A 155 4.92 -18.22 8.33
N LEU A 156 4.58 -17.01 8.80
CA LEU A 156 5.58 -15.98 9.13
C LEU A 156 6.43 -16.38 10.34
N MET A 157 5.82 -16.91 11.41
CA MET A 157 6.55 -17.40 12.59
C MET A 157 7.55 -18.50 12.22
N ARG A 158 7.17 -19.45 11.36
CA ARG A 158 8.11 -20.49 10.88
C ARG A 158 9.23 -19.90 10.03
N ALA A 159 8.95 -18.86 9.26
CA ALA A 159 9.93 -18.22 8.40
C ALA A 159 10.89 -17.28 9.15
N PHE A 160 10.51 -16.81 10.34
CA PHE A 160 11.23 -15.85 11.18
C PHE A 160 11.07 -16.16 12.69
N PRO A 161 11.51 -17.35 13.15
CA PRO A 161 11.25 -17.81 14.52
C PRO A 161 11.89 -16.93 15.60
N ASP A 162 13.02 -16.28 15.31
CA ASP A 162 13.74 -15.42 16.27
C ASP A 162 13.18 -13.99 16.34
N ARG A 163 12.23 -13.66 15.46
CA ARG A 163 11.73 -12.29 15.25
C ARG A 163 10.24 -12.17 15.46
N ILE A 164 9.49 -13.26 15.32
CA ILE A 164 8.03 -13.27 15.43
C ILE A 164 7.60 -14.38 16.38
N GLU A 165 6.84 -14.02 17.40
CA GLU A 165 6.38 -14.96 18.41
C GLU A 165 4.94 -14.68 18.85
N LYS A 166 4.21 -15.72 19.26
CA LYS A 166 2.88 -15.56 19.85
C LYS A 166 3.00 -14.95 21.25
N ARG A 167 2.39 -13.79 21.44
CA ARG A 167 2.42 -13.03 22.70
C ARG A 167 1.04 -12.49 23.06
N TRP A 168 0.81 -12.28 24.36
CA TRP A 168 -0.43 -11.69 24.87
C TRP A 168 -0.44 -10.17 24.64
N SER A 169 -1.49 -9.65 24.03
CA SER A 169 -1.77 -8.21 23.95
C SER A 169 -2.83 -7.81 24.97
N LYS A 170 -2.48 -6.91 25.89
CA LYS A 170 -3.47 -6.28 26.77
C LYS A 170 -4.46 -5.42 25.98
N THR A 171 -3.98 -4.69 24.98
CA THR A 171 -4.79 -3.78 24.14
C THR A 171 -5.86 -4.52 23.35
N GLN A 172 -5.55 -5.72 22.84
CA GLN A 172 -6.50 -6.51 22.06
C GLN A 172 -7.14 -7.67 22.84
N GLY A 173 -6.71 -7.94 24.07
CA GLY A 173 -7.25 -9.03 24.90
C GLY A 173 -7.07 -10.43 24.32
N ARG A 174 -6.02 -10.68 23.52
CA ARG A 174 -5.77 -11.97 22.87
C ARG A 174 -4.29 -12.30 22.69
N ASN A 175 -3.98 -13.58 22.53
CA ASN A 175 -2.66 -14.06 22.10
C ASN A 175 -2.58 -14.11 20.57
N TYR A 176 -1.60 -13.44 19.97
CA TYR A 176 -1.37 -13.47 18.52
C TYR A 176 0.11 -13.29 18.17
N ALA A 177 0.49 -13.56 16.92
CA ALA A 177 1.87 -13.43 16.47
C ALA A 177 2.28 -11.95 16.38
N MET A 178 3.37 -11.59 17.04
CA MET A 178 3.89 -10.22 17.07
C MET A 178 5.36 -10.23 16.69
N ASN A 179 5.80 -9.15 16.06
CA ASN A 179 7.22 -8.88 15.90
C ASN A 179 7.85 -8.60 17.28
N LEU A 180 9.12 -8.95 17.44
CA LEU A 180 9.95 -8.60 18.58
C LEU A 180 10.99 -7.56 18.14
N CYS A 181 11.19 -6.54 18.96
CA CYS A 181 12.26 -5.57 18.72
C CYS A 181 13.62 -6.28 18.72
N THR A 182 14.42 -6.06 17.69
CA THR A 182 15.78 -6.63 17.52
C THR A 182 16.75 -6.27 18.63
N HIS A 183 16.45 -5.24 19.40
CA HIS A 183 17.36 -4.72 20.43
C HIS A 183 16.92 -5.04 21.87
N CYS A 184 15.62 -5.03 22.15
CA CYS A 184 15.11 -5.18 23.52
C CYS A 184 14.02 -6.24 23.68
N GLY A 185 13.64 -6.93 22.60
CA GLY A 185 12.62 -7.99 22.62
C GLY A 185 11.20 -7.51 22.92
N SER A 186 10.94 -6.19 22.94
CA SER A 186 9.60 -5.67 23.16
C SER A 186 8.66 -5.98 21.98
N GLN A 187 7.39 -6.20 22.29
CA GLN A 187 6.35 -6.57 21.33
C GLN A 187 6.04 -5.42 20.37
N GLN A 188 6.14 -5.64 19.06
CA GLN A 188 5.68 -4.72 18.02
C GLN A 188 4.40 -5.32 17.40
N GLY A 189 3.25 -4.91 17.94
CA GLY A 189 1.95 -5.53 17.67
C GLY A 189 1.28 -5.09 16.36
N GLU A 190 0.10 -5.67 16.09
CA GLU A 190 -0.65 -5.51 14.84
C GLU A 190 -1.16 -4.08 14.61
N ILE A 191 -1.76 -3.43 15.61
CA ILE A 191 -2.38 -2.09 15.42
C ILE A 191 -1.36 -1.07 14.90
N PRO A 192 -0.16 -0.92 15.49
CA PRO A 192 0.85 -0.02 14.96
C PRO A 192 1.35 -0.39 13.56
N ILE A 193 1.43 -1.69 13.22
CA ILE A 193 1.80 -2.15 11.86
C ILE A 193 0.70 -1.77 10.87
N TYR A 194 -0.57 -2.02 11.24
CA TYR A 194 -1.73 -1.70 10.43
C TYR A 194 -1.81 -0.20 10.12
N GLN A 195 -1.59 0.66 11.11
CA GLN A 195 -1.58 2.12 10.94
C GLN A 195 -0.50 2.55 9.94
N GLU A 196 0.73 2.08 10.11
CA GLU A 196 1.85 2.41 9.21
C GLU A 196 1.61 1.93 7.78
N ILE A 197 1.09 0.71 7.59
CA ILE A 197 0.76 0.21 6.26
C ILE A 197 -0.33 1.06 5.60
N ASN A 198 -1.37 1.45 6.35
CA ASN A 198 -2.42 2.30 5.81
C ASN A 198 -1.92 3.68 5.39
N GLU A 199 -1.01 4.28 6.15
CA GLU A 199 -0.35 5.53 5.76
C GLU A 199 0.45 5.37 4.46
N LYS A 200 1.22 4.29 4.33
CA LYS A 200 1.97 3.97 3.10
C LYS A 200 1.07 3.75 1.89
N ILE A 201 -0.06 3.06 2.08
CA ILE A 201 -1.06 2.85 1.02
C ILE A 201 -1.67 4.19 0.59
N LYS A 202 -2.08 5.01 1.56
CA LYS A 202 -2.65 6.36 1.33
C LYS A 202 -1.67 7.26 0.57
N ASN A 203 -0.40 7.21 0.92
CA ASN A 203 0.66 8.02 0.31
C ASN A 203 1.19 7.43 -1.02
N GLN A 204 0.71 6.25 -1.44
CA GLN A 204 1.23 5.54 -2.61
C GLN A 204 2.73 5.24 -2.54
N GLU A 205 3.21 4.92 -1.35
CA GLU A 205 4.61 4.54 -1.12
C GLU A 205 4.83 3.06 -1.44
N PRO A 206 5.84 2.69 -2.25
CA PRO A 206 6.21 1.30 -2.45
C PRO A 206 6.80 0.70 -1.17
N LEU A 207 6.65 -0.60 -1.00
CA LEU A 207 7.26 -1.37 0.08
C LEU A 207 8.15 -2.48 -0.47
N LYS A 208 9.26 -2.72 0.25
CA LYS A 208 10.19 -3.79 -0.08
C LYS A 208 9.65 -5.13 0.40
N ILE A 209 9.55 -6.08 -0.53
CA ILE A 209 9.30 -7.48 -0.27
C ILE A 209 10.66 -8.12 0.06
N ILE A 210 10.79 -8.63 1.28
CA ILE A 210 12.01 -9.27 1.77
C ILE A 210 11.99 -10.79 1.63
N LYS A 211 10.80 -11.39 1.45
CA LYS A 211 10.65 -12.85 1.33
C LYS A 211 9.37 -13.22 0.60
N ASN A 212 9.45 -14.23 -0.25
CA ASN A 212 8.30 -14.96 -0.76
C ASN A 212 8.25 -16.35 -0.06
N ILE A 213 7.23 -16.59 0.76
CA ILE A 213 6.97 -17.88 1.40
C ILE A 213 6.05 -18.70 0.50
N ARG A 214 6.59 -19.75 -0.13
CA ARG A 214 5.82 -20.52 -1.12
C ARG A 214 4.68 -21.32 -0.49
N ALA A 215 3.56 -21.43 -1.21
CA ALA A 215 2.37 -22.18 -0.80
C ALA A 215 2.65 -23.64 -0.36
N LYS A 216 3.60 -24.31 -1.02
CA LYS A 216 3.93 -25.73 -0.83
C LYS A 216 5.05 -26.02 0.19
N SER A 217 5.58 -25.00 0.87
CA SER A 217 6.81 -25.10 1.68
C SER A 217 6.67 -25.79 3.04
N ILE A 218 5.62 -26.58 3.29
CA ILE A 218 5.38 -27.18 4.60
C ILE A 218 4.96 -28.63 4.41
N LYS A 219 5.94 -29.51 4.16
CA LYS A 219 5.86 -30.86 4.73
C LYS A 219 6.28 -30.72 6.19
N GLY A 220 5.45 -31.27 7.07
CA GLY A 220 5.64 -31.23 8.53
C GLY A 220 6.90 -31.94 8.99
#